data_AF-A4G7C3-F1
#
_entry.id   AF-A4G7C3-F1
#
_cell.length_a   1.000
_cell.length_b   1.000
_cell.length_c   1.000
_cell.angle_alpha   90.00
_cell.angle_beta   90.00
_cell.angle_gamma   90.00
#
_symmetry.space_group_name_H-M   'P 1'
#
loop_
_entity.id
_entity.type
_entity.pdbx_description
1 polymer ?
#
loop_
_entity_poly.entity_id
_entity_poly.type
_entity_poly.pdbx_seq_one_letter_code
_entity_poly.pdbx_strand_id
1 'polypeptide(L)'
;MTNKRIIYPISTGVAIIHPTGELPIEEVAKKDVPAGVPYLIVEDSDIPADRTLRHAWDADFATPDGYGIGAEAWFAEQVQA
;
A
#
# COMPACT_ATOMS: atom_id res chain seq x y z
N MET A 1 7.83 7.71 14.32
CA MET A 1 7.67 6.50 13.49
C MET A 1 6.20 6.34 13.19
N THR A 2 5.82 6.22 11.93
CA THR A 2 4.40 6.09 11.55
C THR A 2 3.98 4.64 11.79
N ASN A 3 2.97 4.41 12.64
CA ASN A 3 2.39 3.08 12.89
C ASN A 3 1.43 2.64 11.78
N LYS A 4 1.27 3.44 10.74
CA LYS A 4 0.46 3.10 9.57
C LYS A 4 1.22 2.19 8.60
N ARG A 5 0.46 1.36 7.90
CA ARG A 5 0.91 0.43 6.86
C ARG A 5 0.03 0.61 5.64
N ILE A 6 0.60 0.40 4.46
CA ILE A 6 -0.17 0.39 3.21
C ILE A 6 -0.36 -1.07 2.84
N ILE A 7 -1.60 -1.47 2.56
CA ILE A 7 -1.93 -2.82 2.11
C ILE A 7 -2.62 -2.76 0.75
N TYR A 8 -2.35 -3.76 -0.10
CA TYR A 8 -2.98 -3.90 -1.41
C TYR A 8 -3.14 -5.38 -1.80
N PRO A 9 -4.13 -5.73 -2.65
CA PRO A 9 -4.37 -7.11 -3.00
C PRO A 9 -3.33 -7.61 -4.01
N ILE A 10 -2.92 -8.87 -3.84
CA ILE A 10 -2.10 -9.62 -4.78
C ILE A 10 -2.76 -10.96 -5.11
N SER A 11 -2.25 -11.68 -6.09
CA SER A 11 -2.85 -12.93 -6.58
C SER A 11 -3.04 -14.03 -5.51
N THR A 12 -2.31 -13.97 -4.40
CA THR A 12 -2.32 -15.00 -3.35
C THR A 12 -2.40 -14.39 -1.94
N GLY A 13 -3.12 -13.28 -1.78
CA GLY A 13 -3.38 -12.63 -0.48
C GLY A 13 -3.15 -11.12 -0.52
N VAL A 14 -2.58 -10.58 0.56
CA VAL A 14 -2.37 -9.14 0.72
C VAL A 14 -0.87 -8.82 0.85
N ALA A 15 -0.43 -7.83 0.07
CA ALA A 15 0.91 -7.24 0.20
C ALA A 15 0.88 -6.08 1.20
N ILE A 16 2.03 -5.83 1.84
CA ILE A 16 2.17 -4.80 2.88
C ILE A 16 3.42 -4.00 2.59
N ILE A 17 3.29 -2.68 2.56
CA ILE A 17 4.40 -1.74 2.44
C ILE A 17 4.60 -1.07 3.79
N HIS A 18 5.86 -1.03 4.24
CA HIS A 18 6.29 -0.34 5.46
C HIS A 18 6.95 0.98 5.06
N PRO A 19 6.28 2.13 5.26
CA PRO A 19 6.88 3.43 4.95
C PRO A 19 8.09 3.69 5.85
N THR A 20 9.18 4.19 5.27
CA THR A 20 10.36 4.64 6.03
C THR A 20 10.10 5.94 6.79
N GLY A 21 9.12 6.73 6.33
CA GLY A 21 8.78 8.07 6.86
C GLY A 21 9.48 9.22 6.13
N GLU A 22 10.25 8.94 5.07
CA GLU A 22 10.89 9.98 4.24
C GLU A 22 9.91 10.71 3.32
N LEU A 23 8.82 10.04 2.96
CA LEU A 23 7.74 10.60 2.15
C LEU A 23 6.40 10.50 2.91
N PRO A 24 5.43 11.39 2.62
CA PRO A 24 4.06 11.22 3.07
C PRO A 24 3.53 9.84 2.67
N ILE A 25 2.78 9.18 3.54
CA ILE A 25 2.31 7.82 3.32
C ILE A 25 1.45 7.67 2.06
N GLU A 26 0.68 8.71 1.72
CA GLU A 26 -0.14 8.75 0.50
C GLU A 26 0.74 8.74 -0.77
N GLU A 27 1.87 9.43 -0.75
CA GLU A 27 2.83 9.46 -1.87
C GLU A 27 3.56 8.12 -2.00
N VAL A 28 3.90 7.49 -0.88
CA VAL A 28 4.41 6.11 -0.87
C VAL A 28 3.39 5.16 -1.47
N ALA A 29 2.12 5.27 -1.09
CA ALA A 29 1.06 4.42 -1.62
C ALA A 29 0.89 4.60 -3.14
N LYS A 30 0.84 5.84 -3.64
CA LYS A 30 0.77 6.11 -5.08
C LYS A 30 1.95 5.52 -5.85
N LYS A 31 3.17 5.68 -5.33
CA LYS A 31 4.42 5.26 -5.97
C LYS A 31 4.64 3.75 -5.95
N ASP A 32 4.47 3.13 -4.79
CA ASP A 32 4.89 1.73 -4.54
C ASP A 32 3.77 0.71 -4.79
N VAL A 33 2.50 1.16 -4.85
CA VAL A 33 1.38 0.31 -5.27
C VAL A 33 1.32 0.29 -6.81
N PRO A 34 1.16 -0.88 -7.45
CA PRO A 34 1.08 -0.97 -8.90
C PRO A 34 -0.07 -0.13 -9.47
N ALA A 35 0.11 0.30 -10.73
CA ALA A 35 -0.86 1.14 -11.42
C ALA A 35 -2.26 0.50 -11.46
N GLY A 36 -3.29 1.24 -11.03
CA GLY A 36 -4.68 0.81 -11.03
C GLY A 36 -5.05 -0.19 -9.91
N VAL A 37 -4.10 -0.56 -9.03
CA VAL A 37 -4.38 -1.43 -7.90
C VAL A 37 -4.89 -0.60 -6.72
N PRO A 38 -6.04 -0.95 -6.11
CA PRO A 38 -6.54 -0.27 -4.93
C PRO A 38 -5.64 -0.54 -3.73
N TYR A 39 -5.51 0.46 -2.85
CA TYR A 39 -4.81 0.30 -1.58
C TYR A 39 -5.62 0.83 -0.39
N LEU A 40 -5.24 0.37 0.80
CA LEU A 40 -5.72 0.86 2.08
C LEU A 40 -4.56 1.26 2.98
N ILE A 41 -4.77 2.25 3.83
CA ILE A 41 -3.83 2.71 4.85
C ILE A 41 -4.38 2.30 6.22
N VAL A 42 -3.83 1.23 6.78
CA VAL A 42 -4.28 0.60 8.03
C VAL A 42 -3.30 0.85 9.18
N GLU A 43 -3.73 0.64 10.42
CA GLU A 43 -2.80 0.60 11.55
C GLU A 43 -2.03 -0.73 11.56
N ASP A 44 -0.80 -0.72 12.10
CA ASP A 44 0.00 -1.92 12.31
C ASP A 44 -0.75 -2.97 13.14
N SER A 45 -1.61 -2.54 14.06
CA SER A 45 -2.47 -3.41 14.88
C SER A 45 -3.55 -4.16 14.10
N ASP A 46 -3.91 -3.67 12.91
CA ASP A 46 -4.91 -4.32 12.05
C ASP A 46 -4.30 -5.48 11.26
N ILE A 47 -2.97 -5.56 11.22
CA ILE A 47 -2.23 -6.63 10.52
C ILE A 47 -1.95 -7.77 11.52
N PRO A 48 -2.35 -9.01 11.22
CA PRO A 48 -2.05 -10.12 12.11
C PRO A 48 -0.54 -10.33 12.26
N ALA A 49 -0.07 -10.47 13.50
CA ALA A 49 1.33 -10.73 13.78
C ALA A 49 1.79 -12.13 13.32
N ASP A 50 0.89 -13.12 13.36
CA ASP A 50 1.15 -14.48 12.86
C ASP A 50 0.98 -14.57 11.35
N ARG A 51 2.11 -14.68 10.64
CA ARG A 51 2.18 -14.72 9.17
C ARG A 51 2.10 -16.12 8.58
N THR A 52 1.87 -17.17 9.37
CA THR A 52 1.89 -18.58 8.92
C THR A 52 0.88 -18.83 7.79
N LEU A 53 -0.30 -18.20 7.86
CA LEU A 53 -1.37 -18.32 6.86
C LEU A 53 -1.59 -17.00 6.09
N ARG A 54 -0.53 -16.22 5.87
CA ARG A 54 -0.63 -14.91 5.18
C ARG A 54 -1.24 -14.97 3.78
N HIS A 55 -1.23 -16.13 3.14
CA HIS A 55 -1.85 -16.33 1.84
C HIS A 55 -3.38 -16.36 1.87
N ALA A 56 -3.97 -16.60 3.05
CA ALA A 56 -5.41 -16.57 3.28
C ALA A 56 -5.89 -15.22 3.81
N TRP A 57 -4.99 -14.24 3.95
CA TRP A 57 -5.38 -12.90 4.36
C TRP A 57 -6.13 -12.21 3.24
N ASP A 58 -7.19 -11.51 3.63
CA ASP A 58 -8.06 -10.75 2.76
C ASP A 58 -8.44 -9.44 3.44
N ALA A 59 -8.81 -8.44 2.65
CA ALA A 59 -9.24 -7.13 3.13
C ALA A 59 -10.30 -6.55 2.19
N ASP A 60 -11.15 -5.68 2.71
CA ASP A 60 -12.22 -5.06 1.92
C ASP A 60 -11.70 -3.85 1.14
N PHE A 61 -11.45 -4.05 -0.16
CA PHE A 61 -11.05 -2.99 -1.09
C PHE A 61 -12.22 -2.35 -1.85
N ALA A 62 -13.48 -2.57 -1.42
CA ALA A 62 -14.64 -1.94 -2.06
C ALA A 62 -14.68 -0.42 -1.88
N THR A 63 -14.07 0.09 -0.80
CA THR A 63 -13.93 1.52 -0.51
C THR A 63 -12.46 1.84 -0.25
N PRO A 64 -11.61 1.88 -1.29
CA PRO A 64 -10.18 2.05 -1.11
C PRO A 64 -9.83 3.50 -0.75
N ASP A 65 -8.70 3.69 -0.07
CA ASP A 65 -8.16 5.02 0.23
C ASP A 65 -7.56 5.68 -1.03
N GLY A 66 -7.20 4.87 -2.02
CA GLY A 66 -6.77 5.33 -3.33
C GLY A 66 -6.32 4.20 -4.24
N TYR A 67 -5.73 4.58 -5.37
CA TYR A 67 -5.18 3.67 -6.36
C TYR A 67 -3.72 4.00 -6.63
N GLY A 68 -2.90 2.97 -6.75
CA GLY A 68 -1.51 3.12 -7.17
C GLY A 68 -1.42 3.69 -8.58
N ILE A 69 -0.39 4.48 -8.85
CA ILE A 69 0.00 4.92 -10.18
C ILE A 69 1.29 4.23 -10.64
N GLY A 70 2.00 3.59 -9.71
CA GLY A 70 3.28 2.93 -9.95
C GLY A 70 4.46 3.90 -10.00
N ALA A 71 5.66 3.35 -9.79
CA ALA A 71 6.86 4.16 -9.62
C ALA A 71 7.21 4.98 -10.86
N GLU A 72 7.07 4.42 -12.06
CA GLU A 72 7.40 5.12 -13.31
C GLU A 72 6.54 6.38 -13.51
N ALA A 73 5.22 6.26 -13.32
CA ALA A 73 4.30 7.40 -13.45
C ALA A 73 4.55 8.44 -12.36
N TRP A 74 4.77 7.99 -11.11
CA TRP A 74 5.08 8.88 -10.00
C TRP A 74 6.34 9.70 -10.25
N PHE A 75 7.44 9.07 -10.68
CA PHE A 75 8.67 9.80 -11.01
C PHE A 75 8.47 10.76 -12.19
N ALA A 76 7.65 10.40 -13.18
CA ALA A 76 7.32 11.31 -14.29
C ALA A 76 6.59 12.57 -13.81
N GLU A 77 5.67 12.45 -12.84
CA GLU A 77 5.00 13.61 -12.22
C GLU A 77 6.01 14.54 -11.50
N GLN A 78 7.01 13.97 -10.82
CA GLN A 78 8.02 14.77 -10.11
C GLN A 78 8.96 15.55 -11.06
N VAL A 79 9.16 15.07 -12.29
CA VAL A 79 9.99 15.77 -13.30
C VAL A 79 9.24 16.94 -13.94
N GLN A 80 7.90 16.94 -13.88
CA GLN A 80 7.06 18.00 -14.43
C GLN A 80 6.68 19.10 -13.43
N ALA A 81 7.02 18.93 -12.14
CA ALA A 81 6.77 19.88 -11.06
C ALA A 81 7.95 20.85 -10.86
#